data_AF-A0A3C2CQY5-F1
#
_entry.id   AF-A0A3C2CQY5-F1
#
_cell.length_a   1.000
_cell.length_b   1.000
_cell.length_c   1.000
_cell.angle_alpha   90.00
_cell.angle_beta   90.00
_cell.angle_gamma   90.00
#
_symmetry.space_group_name_H-M   'P 1'
#
loop_
_entity.id
_entity.type
_entity.pdbx_description
1 polymer ?
#
loop_
_entity_poly.entity_id
_entity_poly.type
_entity_poly.pdbx_seq_one_letter_code
_entity_poly.pdbx_strand_id
1 'polypeptide(L)' 'MCAETLLKDIEKCRKEMIELAAATSLSSQRVIDTSTKLDRLLNKYYHLSTNKTFLY' A
#
# COMPACT_ATOMS: atom_id res chain seq x y z
N MET A 1 -9.13 9.77 -11.80
CA MET A 1 -8.96 9.45 -10.37
C MET A 1 -7.52 9.74 -10.01
N CYS A 2 -7.28 10.71 -9.12
CA CYS A 2 -5.96 11.29 -8.90
C CYS A 2 -5.06 10.34 -8.10
N ALA A 3 -3.79 10.26 -8.51
CA ALA A 3 -2.77 9.45 -7.86
C ALA A 3 -2.56 9.79 -6.37
N GLU A 4 -2.91 11.03 -5.97
CA GLU A 4 -2.86 11.53 -4.60
C GLU A 4 -3.79 10.80 -3.63
N THR A 5 -4.99 10.43 -4.06
CA THR A 5 -5.92 9.67 -3.20
C THR A 5 -5.36 8.28 -2.92
N LEU A 6 -4.74 7.68 -3.93
CA LEU A 6 -4.14 6.36 -3.83
C LEU A 6 -2.91 6.36 -2.91
N LEU A 7 -2.07 7.40 -2.99
CA LEU A 7 -0.94 7.60 -2.07
C LEU A 7 -1.39 7.76 -0.62
N LYS A 8 -2.45 8.52 -0.37
CA LYS A 8 -3.01 8.66 0.98
C LYS A 8 -3.49 7.33 1.55
N ASP A 9 -4.15 6.50 0.75
CA ASP A 9 -4.57 5.15 1.15
C ASP A 9 -3.37 4.22 1.41
N ILE A 10 -2.31 4.30 0.59
CA ILE A 10 -1.06 3.55 0.79
C ILE A 10 -0.42 3.96 2.12
N GLU A 11 -0.29 5.25 2.38
CA GLU A 11 0.38 5.74 3.59
C GLU A 11 -0.42 5.39 4.85
N LYS A 12 -1.75 5.44 4.78
CA LYS A 12 -2.64 5.01 5.85
C LYS A 12 -2.52 3.50 6.12
N CYS A 13 -2.57 2.66 5.08
CA CYS A 13 -2.34 1.22 5.22
C CYS A 13 -0.96 0.91 5.79
N ARG A 14 0.07 1.66 5.39
CA ARG A 14 1.45 1.45 5.86
C ARG A 14 1.57 1.78 7.34
N LYS A 15 0.96 2.88 7.79
CA LYS A 15 0.95 3.28 9.20
C LYS A 15 0.20 2.26 10.05
N GLU A 16 -0.96 1.81 9.58
CA GLU A 16 -1.76 0.78 10.26
C GLU A 16 -1.02 -0.56 10.33
N MET A 17 -0.27 -0.94 9.29
CA MET A 17 0.59 -2.12 9.30
C MET A 17 1.74 -1.99 10.30
N ILE A 18 2.37 -0.81 10.40
CA ILE A 18 3.45 -0.55 11.37
C ILE A 18 2.91 -0.58 12.80
N GLU A 19 1.75 0.03 13.06
CA GLU A 19 1.11 0.00 14.38
C GLU A 19 0.68 -1.42 14.75
N LEU A 20 0.12 -2.17 13.81
CA LEU A 20 -0.19 -3.58 14.01
C LEU A 20 1.09 -4.40 14.23
N ALA A 21 2.14 -4.22 13.43
CA ALA A 21 3.41 -4.93 13.62
C ALA A 21 4.15 -4.56 14.91
N ALA A 22 3.91 -3.35 15.45
CA ALA A 22 4.43 -2.93 16.74
C ALA A 22 3.59 -3.50 17.90
N ALA A 23 2.27 -3.60 17.74
CA ALA A 23 1.33 -4.10 18.74
C ALA A 23 1.19 -5.64 18.76
N THR A 24 1.47 -6.30 17.64
CA THR A 24 1.41 -7.75 17.47
C THR A 24 2.65 -8.24 16.71
N SER A 25 3.08 -9.48 16.96
CA SER A 25 4.08 -10.14 16.11
C SER A 25 3.70 -10.03 14.63
N LEU A 26 4.69 -9.71 13.78
CA LEU A 26 4.57 -9.51 12.33
C LEU A 26 3.88 -10.67 11.57
N SER A 27 3.76 -11.85 12.19
CA SER A 27 3.04 -13.02 11.67
C SER A 27 1.53 -13.04 11.96
N SER A 28 0.96 -12.02 12.61
CA SER A 28 -0.49 -11.98 12.81
C SER A 28 -1.20 -11.89 11.47
N GLN A 29 -2.25 -12.69 11.30
CA GLN A 29 -3.08 -12.71 10.08
C GLN A 29 -3.53 -11.31 9.65
N ARG A 30 -3.75 -10.41 10.63
CA ARG A 30 -4.03 -8.99 10.40
C ARG A 30 -2.91 -8.23 9.70
N VAL A 31 -1.66 -8.43 10.10
CA VAL A 31 -0.49 -7.80 9.46
C VAL A 31 -0.34 -8.32 8.03
N ILE A 32 -0.57 -9.63 7.82
CA ILE A 32 -0.50 -10.26 6.48
C ILE A 32 -1.61 -9.72 5.56
N ASP A 33 -2.83 -9.58 6.06
CA ASP A 33 -3.96 -9.02 5.29
C ASP A 33 -3.72 -7.55 4.94
N THR A 34 -3.30 -6.74 5.93
CA THR A 34 -2.94 -5.34 5.72
C THR A 34 -1.76 -5.19 4.74
N SER A 35 -0.75 -6.06 4.83
CA SER A 35 0.39 -6.09 3.90
C SER A 35 -0.04 -6.42 2.47
N THR A 36 -0.90 -7.42 2.30
CA THR A 36 -1.43 -7.80 0.98
C THR A 36 -2.26 -6.68 0.36
N LYS A 37 -3.02 -5.95 1.19
CA LYS A 37 -3.83 -4.80 0.77
C LYS A 37 -2.95 -3.62 0.36
N LEU A 38 -1.89 -3.34 1.14
CA LEU A 38 -0.89 -2.33 0.83
C LEU A 38 -0.17 -2.63 -0.49
N ASP A 39 0.25 -3.88 -0.69
CA ASP A 39 0.91 -4.33 -1.92
C ASP A 39 0.02 -4.14 -3.15
N ARG A 40 -1.27 -4.50 -3.06
CA ARG A 40 -2.25 -4.26 -4.12
C ARG A 40 -2.42 -2.78 -4.46
N LEU A 41 -2.47 -1.90 -3.45
CA LEU A 41 -2.59 -0.46 -3.65
C LEU A 41 -1.32 0.11 -4.31
N LEU A 42 -0.15 -0.34 -3.87
CA LEU A 42 1.15 0.01 -4.46
C LEU A 42 1.26 -0.47 -5.90
N ASN A 43 0.87 -1.70 -6.20
CA ASN A 43 0.85 -2.24 -7.56
C ASN A 43 -0.12 -1.47 -8.46
N LYS A 44 -1.29 -1.09 -7.93
CA LYS A 44 -2.24 -0.25 -8.67
C LYS A 44 -1.68 1.14 -8.95
N TYR A 45 -1.01 1.74 -7.96
CA TYR A 45 -0.32 3.02 -8.10
C TYR A 45 0.82 2.92 -9.12
N TYR A 46 1.63 1.88 -9.02
CA TYR A 46 2.72 1.59 -9.93
C TYR A 46 2.20 1.41 -11.35
N HIS A 47 1.12 0.66 -11.57
CA HIS A 47 0.48 0.54 -12.89
C HIS A 47 -0.04 1.87 -13.43
N LEU A 48 -0.69 2.69 -12.59
CA LEU A 48 -1.19 4.01 -12.96
C LEU A 48 -0.05 5.01 -13.25
N SER A 49 1.05 4.93 -12.49
CA SER A 49 2.23 5.79 -12.62
C SER A 49 3.14 5.34 -13.78
N THR A 50 3.31 4.04 -13.99
CA THR A 50 4.18 3.45 -15.03
C THR A 50 3.54 3.56 -16.41
N ASN A 51 2.19 3.56 -16.52
CA ASN A 51 1.50 3.95 -17.76
C ASN A 51 1.79 5.40 -18.18
N LYS A 52 2.38 6.21 -17.30
CA LYS A 52 2.83 7.57 -17.60
C LYS A 52 4.30 7.63 -18.08
N THR A 53 5.05 6.53 -17.99
CA THR A 53 6.52 6.51 -18.19
C THR A 53 6.97 5.78 -19.47
N PHE A 54 6.09 5.09 -20.20
CA PHE A 54 6.43 4.48 -21.51
C PHE A 54 6.25 5.43 -22.70
N LEU A 55 6.49 6.73 -22.51
CA LEU A 55 6.63 7.70 -23.60
C LEU A 55 7.94 8.47 -23.40
N TYR A 56 9.08 7.82 -23.63
CA TYR A 56 10.34 8.49 -23.97
C TYR A 56 11.19 7.58 -24.84
#